data_AF-A0A4Q3E650-F1
#
_entry.id   AF-A0A4Q3E650-F1
#
_cell.length_a   1.000
_cell.length_b   1.000
_cell.length_c   1.000
_cell.angle_alpha   90.00
_cell.angle_beta   90.00
_cell.angle_gamma   90.00
#
_symmetry.space_group_name_H-M   'P 1'
#
loop_
_entity.id
_entity.type
_entity.pdbx_description
1 polymer ?
#
loop_
_entity_poly.entity_id
_entity_poly.type
_entity_poly.pdbx_seq_one_letter_code
_entity_poly.pdbx_strand_id
1 'polypeptide(L)'
;ANKHFFLAQFFRNNYNNALKNIPLISSNINITKIEVWTTNRTNNTTDSRDIAAFIDLGENRPFNTNLQGGGSGLPAGFSGPGFPQQSNNLLSLLPPGARQTNSNAIRDFFQAAPGTTDNYAKLNYARQLTDKEYTLHSQLGYISLNYPLNNDEVLAVAFQYTYNGQTYQVGEFSSDISVDPNVPRSLFVKLLKNELLKTNLPTWDLMMKNIYSLGAFQISPTDFRLRIARLDNKSSVEQLVFTDNAQNLKGKLWLNITGLDTLNQQNDRQPDGYFDFLEGVTIDSQQGRIMFPQVEPFGKDLGARFLPAENLLDSQYVFRQLYTLQKTIAQQNFPQKNRYVIKGTYSSQGGSEFLLNAVNIPQGSVVVTAGTQVLSEGSDYTVDYSAGRLRIINQALLSSGQPINVKLENNELFGVQQKTLFGTRLDYRASPKLALGATMMHLTEQPISQNEAVGDESISNTIWGFDGTYTSNSRLLTRLVDKIPLINTKEVSTFNFSGEFAQLIPGTPGILTYAGSKNGTSYLDDFENSKSVIDIKSYINWQISGTPQLFPEWDAADLSYGYNRSRLSFYNIDPIFYN
;
A
#
# COMPACT_ATOMS: atom_id res chain seq x y z
N ALA A 1 -5.56 3.56 1.31
CA ALA A 1 -6.51 2.57 1.85
C ALA A 1 -6.89 2.99 3.26
N ASN A 2 -8.04 2.53 3.77
CA ASN A 2 -8.57 2.89 5.10
C ASN A 2 -7.78 2.17 6.22
N LYS A 3 -6.53 2.60 6.47
CA LYS A 3 -5.61 1.94 7.41
C LYS A 3 -5.04 2.85 8.50
N HIS A 4 -4.80 4.12 8.18
CA HIS A 4 -4.01 5.02 9.01
C HIS A 4 -4.89 6.16 9.49
N PHE A 5 -4.95 6.40 10.80
CA PHE A 5 -5.86 7.37 11.38
C PHE A 5 -5.20 8.13 12.53
N PHE A 6 -5.21 9.46 12.48
CA PHE A 6 -4.98 10.31 13.64
C PHE A 6 -6.07 10.07 14.68
N LEU A 7 -5.71 10.14 15.95
CA LEU A 7 -6.65 9.91 17.05
C LEU A 7 -7.58 11.11 17.30
N ALA A 8 -7.18 12.32 16.90
CA ALA A 8 -7.94 13.57 17.06
C ALA A 8 -7.40 14.66 16.12
N GLN A 9 -8.18 15.71 15.87
CA GLN A 9 -7.73 16.81 15.01
C GLN A 9 -6.51 17.52 15.58
N PHE A 10 -6.36 17.54 16.92
CA PHE A 10 -5.16 18.05 17.57
C PHE A 10 -3.88 17.40 17.04
N PHE A 11 -3.85 16.07 16.92
CA PHE A 11 -2.68 15.34 16.45
C PHE A 11 -2.38 15.64 14.98
N ARG A 12 -3.42 15.62 14.13
CA ARG A 12 -3.32 16.00 12.72
C ARG A 12 -2.73 17.40 12.55
N ASN A 13 -3.28 18.38 13.27
CA ASN A 13 -2.92 19.79 13.12
C ASN A 13 -1.52 20.10 13.66
N ASN A 14 -1.00 19.27 14.58
CA ASN A 14 0.35 19.41 15.13
C ASN A 14 1.39 18.50 14.49
N TYR A 15 1.00 17.55 13.63
CA TYR A 15 1.90 16.56 13.03
C TYR A 15 3.12 17.21 12.34
N ASN A 16 2.90 18.18 11.45
CA ASN A 16 3.98 18.88 10.75
C ASN A 16 4.90 19.65 11.70
N ASN A 17 4.35 20.23 12.78
CA ASN A 17 5.13 20.96 13.77
C ASN A 17 5.98 20.01 14.62
N ALA A 18 5.41 18.87 15.02
CA ALA A 18 6.11 17.84 15.77
C ALA A 18 7.29 17.26 14.97
N LEU A 19 7.15 17.16 13.65
CA LEU A 19 8.18 16.62 12.74
C LEU A 19 9.03 17.68 12.04
N LYS A 20 8.89 18.97 12.39
CA LYS A 20 9.73 20.04 11.82
C LYS A 20 11.22 19.85 12.11
N ASN A 21 11.51 19.12 13.20
CA ASN A 21 12.82 19.05 13.81
C ASN A 21 13.44 17.65 13.81
N ILE A 22 13.05 16.79 12.86
CA ILE A 22 13.60 15.44 12.72
C ILE A 22 15.15 15.47 12.75
N PRO A 23 15.79 14.48 13.41
CA PRO A 23 15.21 13.21 13.89
C PRO A 23 14.44 13.30 15.22
N LEU A 24 14.48 14.44 15.94
CA LEU A 24 13.76 14.59 17.20
C LEU A 24 12.29 14.96 16.97
N ILE A 25 11.38 14.15 17.51
CA ILE A 25 9.95 14.45 17.54
C ILE A 25 9.67 15.51 18.61
N SER A 26 9.29 16.71 18.19
CA SER A 26 8.96 17.85 19.05
C SER A 26 7.51 17.77 19.58
N SER A 27 7.21 16.70 20.31
CA SER A 27 5.90 16.47 20.96
C SER A 27 6.10 16.08 22.43
N ASN A 28 5.41 16.78 23.33
CA ASN A 28 5.39 16.46 24.76
C ASN A 28 4.27 15.46 25.13
N ILE A 29 3.57 14.92 24.12
CA ILE A 29 2.54 13.92 24.34
C ILE A 29 3.15 12.53 24.38
N ASN A 30 2.68 11.71 25.32
CA ASN A 30 2.89 10.27 25.28
C ASN A 30 1.58 9.55 25.61
N ILE A 31 1.03 8.82 24.64
CA ILE A 31 -0.14 7.97 24.82
C ILE A 31 0.24 6.74 25.63
N THR A 32 -0.42 6.55 26.77
CA THR A 32 -0.13 5.51 27.76
C THR A 32 -1.06 4.32 27.65
N LYS A 33 -2.29 4.51 27.16
CA LYS A 33 -3.29 3.46 26.98
C LYS A 33 -4.20 3.78 25.80
N ILE A 34 -4.58 2.77 25.03
CA ILE A 34 -5.56 2.88 23.95
C ILE A 34 -6.41 1.61 23.88
N GLU A 35 -7.69 1.77 23.54
CA GLU A 35 -8.58 0.70 23.11
C GLU A 35 -9.17 1.11 21.75
N VAL A 36 -9.10 0.20 20.78
CA VAL A 36 -9.60 0.43 19.42
C VAL A 36 -10.78 -0.51 19.17
N TRP A 37 -11.89 0.05 18.70
CA TRP A 37 -13.15 -0.66 18.50
C TRP A 37 -13.58 -0.62 17.04
N THR A 38 -14.07 -1.75 16.53
CA THR A 38 -14.56 -1.88 15.14
C THR A 38 -15.89 -2.65 15.07
N THR A 39 -16.57 -2.56 13.92
CA THR A 39 -17.78 -3.33 13.62
C THR A 39 -17.51 -4.83 13.71
N ASN A 40 -18.38 -5.55 14.42
CA ASN A 40 -18.25 -6.98 14.61
C ASN A 40 -18.99 -7.75 13.50
N ARG A 41 -18.24 -8.33 12.56
CA ARG A 41 -18.81 -9.07 11.42
C ARG A 41 -18.92 -10.57 11.65
N THR A 42 -18.20 -11.11 12.62
CA THR A 42 -18.08 -12.55 12.87
C THR A 42 -18.90 -13.01 14.07
N ASN A 43 -19.83 -12.17 14.56
CA ASN A 43 -20.64 -12.40 15.76
C ASN A 43 -19.80 -12.87 16.97
N ASN A 44 -18.56 -12.37 17.11
CA ASN A 44 -17.71 -12.74 18.23
C ASN A 44 -18.09 -11.93 19.46
N THR A 45 -18.58 -12.57 20.51
CA THR A 45 -19.04 -11.90 21.73
C THR A 45 -17.95 -11.69 22.78
N THR A 46 -16.76 -12.28 22.59
CA THR A 46 -15.63 -12.17 23.51
C THR A 46 -15.15 -10.72 23.61
N ASP A 47 -15.09 -10.18 24.83
CA ASP A 47 -14.69 -8.79 25.15
C ASP A 47 -15.41 -7.70 24.34
N SER A 48 -16.60 -8.03 23.81
CA SER A 48 -17.40 -7.11 23.02
C SER A 48 -18.16 -6.12 23.91
N ARG A 49 -18.33 -4.89 23.40
CA ARG A 49 -19.03 -3.82 24.12
C ARG A 49 -19.94 -3.05 23.19
N ASP A 50 -21.07 -2.60 23.73
CA ASP A 50 -21.86 -1.57 23.05
C ASP A 50 -21.12 -0.24 23.17
N ILE A 51 -21.02 0.48 22.05
CA ILE A 51 -20.33 1.78 22.01
C ILE A 51 -21.20 2.83 21.31
N ALA A 52 -21.08 4.06 21.78
CA ALA A 52 -21.51 5.26 21.09
C ALA A 52 -20.27 6.10 20.78
N ALA A 53 -19.90 6.14 19.50
CA ALA A 53 -18.72 6.83 19.01
C ALA A 53 -19.11 8.21 18.46
N PHE A 54 -18.51 9.28 18.98
CA PHE A 54 -18.85 10.65 18.57
C PHE A 54 -17.68 11.30 17.82
N ILE A 55 -18.00 12.10 16.80
CA ILE A 55 -17.00 12.88 16.05
C ILE A 55 -16.30 13.89 16.97
N ASP A 56 -17.11 14.65 17.70
CA ASP A 56 -16.64 15.80 18.48
C ASP A 56 -16.10 15.43 19.86
N LEU A 57 -16.08 14.15 20.26
CA LEU A 57 -15.50 13.78 21.55
C LEU A 57 -14.02 14.17 21.60
N GLY A 58 -13.65 14.99 22.59
CA GLY A 58 -12.28 15.48 22.76
C GLY A 58 -11.83 16.53 21.74
N GLU A 59 -12.74 17.18 21.01
CA GLU A 59 -12.39 18.25 20.05
C GLU A 59 -12.69 19.64 20.62
N ASN A 60 -11.70 20.53 20.71
CA ASN A 60 -11.91 21.89 21.21
C ASN A 60 -12.67 22.81 20.24
N ARG A 61 -12.60 22.48 18.95
CA ARG A 61 -13.35 23.13 17.88
C ARG A 61 -14.34 22.12 17.31
N PRO A 62 -15.50 21.91 17.96
CA PRO A 62 -16.46 20.91 17.52
C PRO A 62 -16.98 21.26 16.13
N PHE A 63 -17.25 20.22 15.34
CA PHE A 63 -17.89 20.32 14.04
C PHE A 63 -19.38 20.66 14.19
N ASN A 64 -20.05 20.05 15.18
CA ASN A 64 -21.43 20.41 15.49
C ASN A 64 -21.48 21.80 16.13
N THR A 65 -22.09 22.74 15.41
CA THR A 65 -22.23 24.15 15.83
C THR A 65 -23.08 24.36 17.08
N ASN A 66 -23.86 23.35 17.50
CA ASN A 66 -24.62 23.40 18.75
C ASN A 66 -23.75 23.11 19.98
N LEU A 67 -22.53 22.60 19.78
CA LEU A 67 -21.54 22.38 20.83
C LEU A 67 -20.63 23.61 20.95
N GLN A 68 -20.12 23.83 22.16
CA GLN A 68 -19.18 24.91 22.45
C GLN A 68 -17.84 24.32 22.87
N GLY A 69 -16.77 24.94 22.37
CA GLY A 69 -15.41 24.66 22.85
C GLY A 69 -15.29 24.94 24.35
N GLY A 70 -14.52 24.11 25.04
CA GLY A 70 -14.27 24.17 26.48
C GLY A 70 -12.92 24.80 26.79
N GLY A 71 -12.52 24.70 28.07
CA GLY A 71 -11.27 25.29 28.57
C GLY A 71 -9.99 24.57 28.11
N SER A 72 -10.10 23.32 27.67
CA SER A 72 -8.94 22.53 27.23
C SER A 72 -8.65 22.71 25.74
N GLY A 73 -7.49 23.27 25.39
CA GLY A 73 -6.97 23.23 24.01
C GLY A 73 -6.40 21.87 23.59
N LEU A 74 -6.23 20.94 24.54
CA LEU A 74 -5.78 19.56 24.34
C LEU A 74 -6.99 18.61 24.28
N PRO A 75 -6.90 17.44 23.59
CA PRO A 75 -7.98 16.46 23.57
C PRO A 75 -8.33 15.91 24.95
N ALA A 76 -9.55 16.17 25.41
CA ALA A 76 -10.06 15.77 26.71
C ALA A 76 -11.58 15.60 26.62
N GLY A 77 -12.07 14.37 26.81
CA GLY A 77 -13.50 14.08 26.84
C GLY A 77 -14.11 14.23 28.24
N PHE A 78 -13.35 13.86 29.27
CA PHE A 78 -13.84 13.69 30.65
C PHE A 78 -13.03 14.54 31.63
N SER A 79 -13.65 14.94 32.74
CA SER A 79 -12.93 15.53 33.88
C SER A 79 -12.25 14.42 34.68
N GLY A 80 -10.94 14.52 34.90
CA GLY A 80 -10.16 13.50 35.61
C GLY A 80 -9.30 14.09 36.75
N PRO A 81 -8.73 13.25 37.63
CA PRO A 81 -7.80 13.70 38.65
C PRO A 81 -6.58 14.36 37.99
N GLY A 82 -6.29 15.62 38.35
CA GLY A 82 -5.17 16.37 37.79
C GLY A 82 -5.49 17.21 36.54
N PHE A 83 -6.71 17.13 35.98
CA PHE A 83 -7.15 18.04 34.92
C PHE A 83 -8.68 18.30 34.93
N PRO A 84 -9.12 19.52 35.23
CA PRO A 84 -10.55 19.80 35.44
C PRO A 84 -11.32 20.25 34.18
N GLN A 85 -10.63 20.55 33.07
CA GLN A 85 -11.28 21.15 31.90
C GLN A 85 -11.60 20.08 30.84
N GLN A 86 -12.72 20.19 30.13
CA GLN A 86 -12.99 19.37 28.95
C GLN A 86 -12.66 20.16 27.67
N SER A 87 -12.48 19.46 26.55
CA SER A 87 -12.30 20.11 25.25
C SER A 87 -13.56 20.79 24.76
N ASN A 88 -14.74 20.27 25.10
CA ASN A 88 -16.03 20.86 24.76
C ASN A 88 -17.11 20.42 25.75
N ASN A 89 -18.33 20.90 25.55
CA ASN A 89 -19.49 20.63 26.41
C ASN A 89 -20.35 19.42 25.97
N LEU A 90 -19.92 18.60 24.99
CA LEU A 90 -20.72 17.48 24.44
C LEU A 90 -21.31 16.59 25.53
N LEU A 91 -20.46 16.03 26.40
CA LEU A 91 -20.90 15.08 27.41
C LEU A 91 -21.83 15.69 28.45
N SER A 92 -21.73 17.00 28.70
CA SER A 92 -22.60 17.70 29.64
C SER A 92 -24.00 17.97 29.09
N LEU A 93 -24.14 18.02 27.76
CA LEU A 93 -25.40 18.25 27.06
C LEU A 93 -26.12 16.95 26.70
N LEU A 94 -25.40 15.82 26.66
CA LEU A 94 -26.01 14.53 26.36
C LEU A 94 -27.08 14.18 27.43
N PRO A 95 -28.29 13.78 27.01
CA PRO A 95 -29.34 13.39 27.95
C PRO A 95 -28.94 12.12 28.72
N PRO A 96 -29.41 11.92 29.97
CA PRO A 96 -29.07 10.73 30.75
C PRO A 96 -29.37 9.39 30.04
N GLY A 97 -30.43 9.38 29.22
CA GLY A 97 -30.81 8.23 28.40
C GLY A 97 -29.80 7.87 27.31
N ALA A 98 -28.87 8.76 26.93
CA ALA A 98 -27.87 8.51 25.89
C ALA A 98 -26.95 7.33 26.20
N ARG A 99 -26.79 7.00 27.49
CA ARG A 99 -25.96 5.87 27.94
C ARG A 99 -26.60 4.51 27.63
N GLN A 100 -27.91 4.44 27.50
CA GLN A 100 -28.62 3.16 27.39
C GLN A 100 -28.54 2.61 25.95
N THR A 101 -28.10 1.36 25.79
CA THR A 101 -27.93 0.73 24.46
C THR A 101 -29.19 0.76 23.62
N ASN A 102 -30.39 0.70 24.20
CA ASN A 102 -31.64 0.67 23.43
C ASN A 102 -32.37 2.02 23.35
N SER A 103 -31.75 3.11 23.85
CA SER A 103 -32.38 4.43 23.84
C SER A 103 -32.17 5.16 22.52
N ASN A 104 -33.19 5.91 22.12
CA ASN A 104 -33.15 6.85 21.00
C ASN A 104 -32.59 8.23 21.40
N ALA A 105 -32.23 8.44 22.67
CA ALA A 105 -31.87 9.76 23.18
C ALA A 105 -30.65 10.40 22.47
N ILE A 106 -29.68 9.60 21.98
CA ILE A 106 -28.57 10.14 21.15
C ILE A 106 -29.10 10.64 19.80
N ARG A 107 -29.96 9.85 19.14
CA ARG A 107 -30.57 10.22 17.86
C ARG A 107 -31.37 11.51 18.00
N ASP A 108 -32.20 11.57 19.04
CA ASP A 108 -33.08 12.71 19.29
C ASP A 108 -32.25 13.97 19.64
N PHE A 109 -31.14 13.83 20.38
CA PHE A 109 -30.20 14.92 20.64
C PHE A 109 -29.59 15.52 19.37
N PHE A 110 -29.19 14.69 18.40
CA PHE A 110 -28.60 15.16 17.14
C PHE A 110 -29.63 15.46 16.03
N GLN A 111 -30.93 15.28 16.27
CA GLN A 111 -31.97 15.49 15.26
C GLN A 111 -32.04 16.93 14.73
N ALA A 112 -31.67 17.92 15.55
CA ALA A 112 -31.60 19.33 15.18
C ALA A 112 -30.20 19.78 14.71
N ALA A 113 -29.22 18.87 14.64
CA ALA A 113 -27.85 19.19 14.23
C ALA A 113 -27.66 19.02 12.70
N PRO A 114 -26.79 19.82 12.06
CA PRO A 114 -26.36 19.54 10.69
C PRO A 114 -25.80 18.12 10.56
N GLY A 115 -26.22 17.38 9.52
CA GLY A 115 -25.79 15.99 9.32
C GLY A 115 -26.20 15.07 10.46
N THR A 116 -27.47 15.13 10.90
CA THR A 116 -28.04 14.43 12.07
C THR A 116 -27.40 13.07 12.41
N THR A 117 -27.37 12.12 11.47
CA THR A 117 -26.82 10.77 11.65
C THR A 117 -25.30 10.66 11.46
N ASP A 118 -24.63 11.73 11.02
CA ASP A 118 -23.19 11.77 10.79
C ASP A 118 -22.39 12.09 12.06
N ASN A 119 -23.01 12.74 13.05
CA ASN A 119 -22.33 13.21 14.27
C ASN A 119 -21.85 12.08 15.20
N TYR A 120 -22.42 10.88 15.04
CA TYR A 120 -22.11 9.72 15.86
C TYR A 120 -22.28 8.41 15.08
N ALA A 121 -21.71 7.33 15.61
CA ALA A 121 -21.99 5.96 15.21
C ALA A 121 -22.32 5.14 16.46
N LYS A 122 -23.26 4.20 16.34
CA LYS A 122 -23.63 3.30 17.43
C LYS A 122 -23.40 1.87 16.98
N LEU A 123 -22.60 1.13 17.73
CA LEU A 123 -22.34 -0.28 17.47
C LEU A 123 -22.74 -1.09 18.69
N ASN A 124 -23.58 -2.10 18.47
CA ASN A 124 -23.84 -3.12 19.47
C ASN A 124 -22.80 -4.23 19.31
N TYR A 125 -22.32 -4.78 20.42
CA TYR A 125 -21.27 -5.81 20.41
C TYR A 125 -20.05 -5.45 19.55
N ALA A 126 -19.57 -4.21 19.62
CA ALA A 126 -18.35 -3.79 18.94
C ALA A 126 -17.17 -4.65 19.38
N ARG A 127 -16.32 -5.02 18.42
CA ARG A 127 -15.13 -5.83 18.67
C ARG A 127 -13.97 -4.92 19.05
N GLN A 128 -13.31 -5.24 20.15
CA GLN A 128 -12.02 -4.65 20.48
C GLN A 128 -10.92 -5.25 19.61
N LEU A 129 -10.10 -4.41 18.99
CA LEU A 129 -8.87 -4.85 18.32
C LEU A 129 -7.78 -5.07 19.36
N THR A 130 -7.01 -6.12 19.14
CA THR A 130 -5.82 -6.45 19.95
C THR A 130 -4.59 -5.68 19.45
N ASP A 131 -3.56 -5.57 20.27
CA ASP A 131 -2.30 -4.89 19.94
C ASP A 131 -1.52 -5.56 18.77
N LYS A 132 -1.95 -6.75 18.34
CA LYS A 132 -1.41 -7.45 17.16
C LYS A 132 -2.11 -7.05 15.86
N GLU A 133 -3.20 -6.28 15.92
CA GLU A 133 -4.00 -5.91 14.76
C GLU A 133 -3.76 -4.47 14.30
N TYR A 134 -3.10 -3.66 15.13
CA TYR A 134 -2.74 -2.28 14.84
C TYR A 134 -1.42 -1.89 15.52
N THR A 135 -0.77 -0.87 15.00
CA THR A 135 0.37 -0.20 15.66
C THR A 135 -0.03 1.21 16.08
N LEU A 136 0.49 1.67 17.22
CA LEU A 136 0.26 3.01 17.76
C LEU A 136 1.58 3.81 17.73
N HIS A 137 1.53 5.02 17.19
CA HIS A 137 2.61 5.99 17.40
C HIS A 137 2.27 6.91 18.57
N SER A 138 2.82 6.63 19.76
CA SER A 138 2.39 7.27 21.01
C SER A 138 2.64 8.78 21.09
N GLN A 139 3.69 9.29 20.43
CA GLN A 139 4.04 10.72 20.45
C GLN A 139 3.32 11.58 19.39
N LEU A 140 2.99 10.99 18.24
CA LEU A 140 2.33 11.66 17.12
C LEU A 140 0.82 11.44 17.09
N GLY A 141 0.33 10.47 17.86
CA GLY A 141 -1.11 10.23 18.07
C GLY A 141 -1.85 9.77 16.83
N TYR A 142 -1.37 8.69 16.23
CA TYR A 142 -2.08 7.97 15.19
C TYR A 142 -1.94 6.45 15.35
N ILE A 143 -2.89 5.72 14.78
CA ILE A 143 -2.85 4.27 14.65
C ILE A 143 -2.73 3.86 13.19
N SER A 144 -2.08 2.72 12.98
CA SER A 144 -2.01 2.06 11.67
C SER A 144 -2.50 0.63 11.80
N LEU A 145 -3.61 0.31 11.14
CA LEU A 145 -4.16 -1.03 11.11
C LEU A 145 -3.33 -1.93 10.19
N ASN A 146 -3.21 -3.21 10.55
CA ASN A 146 -2.53 -4.20 9.72
C ASN A 146 -3.32 -4.49 8.43
N TYR A 147 -4.64 -4.54 8.55
CA TYR A 147 -5.58 -4.74 7.45
C TYR A 147 -6.41 -3.48 7.18
N PRO A 148 -6.76 -3.21 5.91
CA PRO A 148 -7.62 -2.08 5.61
C PRO A 148 -9.05 -2.40 6.05
N LEU A 149 -9.73 -1.41 6.63
CA LEU A 149 -11.14 -1.54 6.93
C LEU A 149 -11.96 -1.56 5.66
N ASN A 150 -13.04 -2.33 5.68
CA ASN A 150 -14.07 -2.29 4.66
C ASN A 150 -14.77 -0.92 4.67
N ASN A 151 -15.41 -0.58 3.56
CA ASN A 151 -16.02 0.74 3.41
C ASN A 151 -17.14 0.97 4.42
N ASP A 152 -17.87 -0.07 4.81
CA ASP A 152 -19.00 -0.10 5.75
C ASP A 152 -18.61 -0.27 7.23
N GLU A 153 -17.33 -0.47 7.54
CA GLU A 153 -16.88 -0.67 8.93
C GLU A 153 -16.68 0.65 9.68
N VAL A 154 -17.13 0.72 10.93
CA VAL A 154 -16.89 1.85 11.82
C VAL A 154 -15.58 1.63 12.58
N LEU A 155 -14.80 2.69 12.80
CA LEU A 155 -13.61 2.67 13.64
C LEU A 155 -13.73 3.73 14.72
N ALA A 156 -13.55 3.31 15.97
CA ALA A 156 -13.61 4.19 17.12
C ALA A 156 -12.48 3.88 18.12
N VAL A 157 -12.15 4.85 18.96
CA VAL A 157 -11.06 4.73 19.95
C VAL A 157 -11.41 5.35 21.29
N ALA A 158 -10.87 4.77 22.36
CA ALA A 158 -10.68 5.42 23.64
C ALA A 158 -9.19 5.45 23.93
N PHE A 159 -8.64 6.57 24.38
CA PHE A 159 -7.21 6.68 24.69
C PHE A 159 -6.93 7.61 25.85
N GLN A 160 -5.81 7.35 26.51
CA GLN A 160 -5.27 8.12 27.61
C GLN A 160 -3.83 8.47 27.30
N TYR A 161 -3.45 9.69 27.62
CA TYR A 161 -2.11 10.20 27.36
C TYR A 161 -1.66 11.15 28.46
N THR A 162 -0.36 11.40 28.49
CA THR A 162 0.25 12.39 29.38
C THR A 162 0.75 13.57 28.57
N TYR A 163 0.61 14.77 29.13
CA TYR A 163 1.19 16.00 28.61
C TYR A 163 1.74 16.81 29.78
N ASN A 164 3.06 17.07 29.78
CA ASN A 164 3.76 17.77 30.86
C ASN A 164 3.44 17.22 32.28
N GLY A 165 3.31 15.90 32.41
CA GLY A 165 3.03 15.22 33.68
C GLY A 165 1.55 15.17 34.11
N GLN A 166 0.63 15.81 33.38
CA GLN A 166 -0.82 15.68 33.59
C GLN A 166 -1.42 14.63 32.66
N THR A 167 -2.40 13.88 33.17
CA THR A 167 -3.07 12.81 32.43
C THR A 167 -4.38 13.31 31.83
N TYR A 168 -4.59 12.97 30.56
CA TYR A 168 -5.77 13.33 29.76
C TYR A 168 -6.39 12.07 29.20
N GLN A 169 -7.73 12.05 29.09
CA GLN A 169 -8.47 10.91 28.57
C GLN A 169 -9.55 11.36 27.58
N VAL A 170 -9.68 10.61 26.50
CA VAL A 170 -10.70 10.77 25.47
C VAL A 170 -11.35 9.41 25.27
N GLY A 171 -12.66 9.33 25.52
CA GLY A 171 -13.39 8.07 25.54
C GLY A 171 -13.34 7.37 26.90
N GLU A 172 -14.21 6.39 27.07
CA GLU A 172 -14.28 5.50 28.24
C GLU A 172 -13.66 4.16 27.87
N PHE A 173 -12.83 3.62 28.75
CA PHE A 173 -12.29 2.27 28.58
C PHE A 173 -13.30 1.22 29.03
N SER A 174 -13.12 0.01 28.52
CA SER A 174 -13.87 -1.17 28.96
C SER A 174 -13.86 -1.36 30.49
N SER A 175 -12.75 -0.99 31.15
CA SER A 175 -12.58 -1.05 32.60
C SER A 175 -13.33 0.02 33.39
N ASP A 176 -13.68 1.14 32.75
CA ASP A 176 -14.25 2.31 33.44
C ASP A 176 -15.73 2.11 33.78
N ILE A 177 -16.42 1.28 32.98
CA ILE A 177 -17.83 0.94 33.17
C ILE A 177 -17.97 -0.58 33.15
N SER A 178 -18.37 -1.16 34.28
CA SER A 178 -18.70 -2.60 34.37
C SER A 178 -19.90 -2.96 33.51
N VAL A 179 -19.89 -4.18 32.96
CA VAL A 179 -21.01 -4.73 32.19
C VAL A 179 -22.12 -5.16 33.14
N ASP A 180 -23.34 -4.65 32.93
CA ASP A 180 -24.55 -5.06 33.63
C ASP A 180 -25.57 -5.56 32.58
N PRO A 181 -25.86 -6.87 32.51
CA PRO A 181 -26.81 -7.43 31.54
C PRO A 181 -28.23 -6.90 31.69
N ASN A 182 -28.64 -6.43 32.88
CA ASN A 182 -29.99 -5.93 33.13
C ASN A 182 -30.14 -4.46 32.69
N VAL A 183 -29.03 -3.72 32.62
CA VAL A 183 -28.99 -2.32 32.21
C VAL A 183 -27.84 -2.14 31.21
N PRO A 184 -28.02 -2.56 29.94
CA PRO A 184 -26.96 -2.46 28.94
C PRO A 184 -26.61 -0.99 28.68
N ARG A 185 -25.34 -0.67 28.89
CA ARG A 185 -24.78 0.68 28.75
C ARG A 185 -23.72 0.72 27.67
N SER A 186 -23.82 1.70 26.80
CA SER A 186 -22.82 1.96 25.77
C SER A 186 -21.66 2.78 26.33
N LEU A 187 -20.43 2.41 25.97
CA LEU A 187 -19.23 3.23 26.22
C LEU A 187 -19.23 4.44 25.29
N PHE A 188 -18.89 5.62 25.82
CA PHE A 188 -18.69 6.80 24.99
C PHE A 188 -17.26 6.85 24.49
N VAL A 189 -17.08 6.82 23.17
CA VAL A 189 -15.76 6.75 22.54
C VAL A 189 -15.64 7.76 21.39
N LYS A 190 -14.43 7.97 20.88
CA LYS A 190 -14.21 8.89 19.76
C LYS A 190 -14.31 8.18 18.43
N LEU A 191 -15.06 8.75 17.50
CA LEU A 191 -15.23 8.23 16.14
C LEU A 191 -14.05 8.66 15.25
N LEU A 192 -13.38 7.71 14.62
CA LEU A 192 -12.32 7.96 13.63
C LEU A 192 -12.82 7.78 12.19
N LYS A 193 -13.68 6.78 11.96
CA LYS A 193 -14.31 6.49 10.66
C LYS A 193 -15.74 6.02 10.88
N ASN A 194 -16.69 6.57 10.10
CA ASN A 194 -18.07 6.11 10.07
C ASN A 194 -18.31 5.06 8.95
N GLU A 195 -19.48 4.42 8.97
CA GLU A 195 -19.92 3.43 7.98
C GLU A 195 -20.02 4.01 6.56
N LEU A 196 -20.39 5.30 6.45
CA LEU A 196 -20.37 6.04 5.18
C LEU A 196 -19.20 7.02 5.16
N LEU A 197 -18.30 6.85 4.18
CA LEU A 197 -17.16 7.73 3.96
C LEU A 197 -17.60 9.02 3.25
N LYS A 198 -17.86 10.06 4.03
CA LYS A 198 -18.19 11.41 3.54
C LYS A 198 -16.97 12.33 3.69
N THR A 199 -16.53 12.92 2.58
CA THR A 199 -15.30 13.75 2.54
C THR A 199 -15.47 15.14 3.14
N ASN A 200 -16.70 15.58 3.38
CA ASN A 200 -17.02 16.85 4.03
C ASN A 200 -17.09 16.75 5.57
N LEU A 201 -16.93 15.55 6.14
CA LEU A 201 -16.90 15.35 7.59
C LEU A 201 -15.46 15.40 8.11
N PRO A 202 -15.22 15.87 9.36
CA PRO A 202 -13.88 15.94 9.95
C PRO A 202 -13.22 14.56 10.15
N THR A 203 -13.99 13.47 10.21
CA THR A 203 -13.45 12.09 10.23
C THR A 203 -12.65 11.78 8.97
N TRP A 204 -12.97 12.40 7.84
CA TRP A 204 -12.17 12.30 6.62
C TRP A 204 -10.75 12.85 6.80
N ASP A 205 -10.62 13.94 7.56
CA ASP A 205 -9.34 14.58 7.85
C ASP A 205 -8.49 13.77 8.83
N LEU A 206 -9.11 12.97 9.70
CA LEU A 206 -8.39 12.04 10.59
C LEU A 206 -7.73 10.90 9.82
N MET A 207 -8.26 10.52 8.67
CA MET A 207 -7.63 9.52 7.81
C MET A 207 -6.31 10.08 7.23
N MET A 208 -5.20 9.44 7.57
CA MET A 208 -3.87 9.78 7.07
C MET A 208 -3.71 9.30 5.62
N LYS A 209 -3.16 10.19 4.79
CA LYS A 209 -2.99 10.00 3.34
C LYS A 209 -1.55 10.25 2.91
N ASN A 210 -0.63 10.19 3.87
CA ASN A 210 0.79 10.49 3.76
C ASN A 210 1.65 9.26 4.14
N ILE A 211 1.06 8.07 4.16
CA ILE A 211 1.74 6.79 4.40
C ILE A 211 1.56 5.88 3.18
N TYR A 212 2.66 5.43 2.61
CA TYR A 212 2.71 4.67 1.37
C TYR A 212 3.40 3.33 1.58
N SER A 213 2.74 2.24 1.19
CA SER A 213 3.32 0.90 1.24
C SER A 213 4.27 0.69 0.06
N LEU A 214 5.43 0.09 0.33
CA LEU A 214 6.36 -0.41 -0.68
C LEU A 214 6.04 -1.84 -1.12
N GLY A 215 5.08 -2.50 -0.47
CA GLY A 215 4.76 -3.91 -0.72
C GLY A 215 5.87 -4.87 -0.25
N ALA A 216 6.72 -4.41 0.66
CA ALA A 216 7.89 -5.11 1.18
C ALA A 216 7.81 -5.25 2.69
N PHE A 217 8.64 -6.11 3.26
CA PHE A 217 8.76 -6.31 4.71
C PHE A 217 10.24 -6.35 5.09
N GLN A 218 10.53 -6.03 6.35
CA GLN A 218 11.89 -6.09 6.93
C GLN A 218 12.94 -5.37 6.07
N ILE A 219 12.66 -4.13 5.69
CA ILE A 219 13.54 -3.35 4.82
C ILE A 219 14.86 -3.04 5.53
N SER A 220 15.97 -3.37 4.89
CA SER A 220 17.29 -2.97 5.35
C SER A 220 17.54 -1.49 5.08
N PRO A 221 18.13 -0.74 6.04
CA PRO A 221 18.63 0.60 5.77
C PRO A 221 19.80 0.60 4.78
N THR A 222 20.52 -0.51 4.68
CA THR A 222 21.68 -0.66 3.78
C THR A 222 21.20 -0.70 2.33
N ASP A 223 21.81 0.14 1.49
CA ASP A 223 21.48 0.30 0.07
C ASP A 223 20.02 0.66 -0.23
N PHE A 224 19.29 1.14 0.79
CA PHE A 224 17.98 1.72 0.56
C PHE A 224 18.12 2.99 -0.29
N ARG A 225 17.37 3.05 -1.38
CA ARG A 225 17.27 4.24 -2.23
C ARG A 225 15.80 4.50 -2.48
N LEU A 226 15.36 5.71 -2.17
CA LEU A 226 14.04 6.20 -2.55
C LEU A 226 14.22 7.48 -3.37
N ARG A 227 13.45 7.60 -4.44
CA ARG A 227 13.34 8.80 -5.23
C ARG A 227 11.88 9.15 -5.43
N ILE A 228 11.61 10.44 -5.40
CA ILE A 228 10.33 11.01 -5.78
C ILE A 228 10.56 11.78 -7.06
N ALA A 229 9.72 11.51 -8.04
CA ALA A 229 9.71 12.21 -9.30
C ALA A 229 8.32 12.76 -9.59
N ARG A 230 8.26 13.77 -10.45
CA ARG A 230 7.02 14.15 -11.11
C ARG A 230 7.15 13.90 -12.60
N LEU A 231 6.12 13.32 -13.21
CA LEU A 231 6.04 13.13 -14.65
C LEU A 231 5.85 14.50 -15.31
N ASP A 232 6.67 14.78 -16.32
CA ASP A 232 6.50 15.94 -17.17
C ASP A 232 5.11 15.93 -17.85
N ASN A 233 4.53 17.11 -18.04
CA ASN A 233 3.16 17.22 -18.54
C ASN A 233 3.03 16.80 -20.01
N LYS A 234 4.11 16.86 -20.80
CA LYS A 234 4.10 16.59 -22.25
C LYS A 234 4.73 15.25 -22.59
N SER A 235 5.91 14.98 -22.03
CA SER A 235 6.74 13.83 -22.39
C SER A 235 6.55 12.63 -21.46
N SER A 236 5.86 12.80 -20.31
CA SER A 236 5.76 11.80 -19.25
C SER A 236 7.12 11.29 -18.74
N VAL A 237 8.20 12.05 -18.96
CA VAL A 237 9.53 11.76 -18.42
C VAL A 237 9.56 12.10 -16.93
N GLU A 238 10.22 11.28 -16.14
CA GLU A 238 10.42 11.50 -14.69
C GLU A 238 11.37 12.68 -14.43
N GLN A 239 10.87 13.70 -13.75
CA GLN A 239 11.66 14.83 -13.27
C GLN A 239 11.89 14.70 -11.76
N LEU A 240 13.15 14.53 -11.36
CA LEU A 240 13.56 14.42 -9.95
C LEU A 240 13.71 15.78 -9.26
N VAL A 241 14.07 16.80 -10.05
CA VAL A 241 14.31 18.16 -9.59
C VAL A 241 13.16 19.06 -10.05
N PHE A 242 12.75 20.00 -9.20
CA PHE A 242 11.82 21.05 -9.58
C PHE A 242 12.50 22.09 -10.48
N THR A 243 12.10 22.17 -11.75
CA THR A 243 12.77 23.01 -12.76
C THR A 243 12.12 24.37 -12.99
N ASP A 244 10.83 24.52 -12.67
CA ASP A 244 10.10 25.77 -12.92
C ASP A 244 10.56 26.90 -12.00
N ASN A 245 10.28 28.14 -12.40
CA ASN A 245 10.69 29.35 -11.67
C ASN A 245 9.81 29.62 -10.44
N ALA A 246 9.84 28.74 -9.45
CA ALA A 246 9.31 28.99 -8.11
C ALA A 246 10.45 29.31 -7.14
N GLN A 247 10.41 30.49 -6.50
CA GLN A 247 11.52 31.04 -5.71
C GLN A 247 11.99 30.09 -4.61
N ASN A 248 11.07 29.38 -3.96
CA ASN A 248 11.37 28.49 -2.83
C ASN A 248 11.66 27.03 -3.24
N LEU A 249 11.40 26.65 -4.49
CA LEU A 249 11.43 25.25 -4.94
C LEU A 249 12.44 24.99 -6.06
N LYS A 250 12.78 26.00 -6.87
CA LYS A 250 13.67 25.85 -8.02
C LYS A 250 14.99 25.20 -7.64
N GLY A 251 15.36 24.13 -8.37
CA GLY A 251 16.60 23.40 -8.17
C GLY A 251 16.59 22.39 -7.01
N LYS A 252 15.48 22.26 -6.27
CA LYS A 252 15.36 21.27 -5.19
C LYS A 252 14.85 19.93 -5.72
N LEU A 253 15.34 18.84 -5.13
CA LEU A 253 14.79 17.51 -5.33
C LEU A 253 13.38 17.41 -4.74
N TRP A 254 12.48 16.66 -5.38
CA TRP A 254 11.16 16.37 -4.82
C TRP A 254 11.24 15.64 -3.47
N LEU A 255 12.28 14.84 -3.27
CA LEU A 255 12.57 14.18 -2.00
C LEU A 255 12.73 15.20 -0.85
N ASN A 256 13.51 16.26 -1.08
CA ASN A 256 13.69 17.38 -0.15
C ASN A 256 12.38 18.19 0.03
N ILE A 257 11.69 18.52 -1.07
CA ILE A 257 10.45 19.32 -1.03
C ILE A 257 9.39 18.67 -0.11
N THR A 258 9.26 17.35 -0.22
CA THR A 258 8.31 16.54 0.57
C THR A 258 8.79 16.21 1.99
N GLY A 259 10.01 16.63 2.35
CA GLY A 259 10.57 16.51 3.70
C GLY A 259 11.19 15.15 4.02
N LEU A 260 11.45 14.29 3.02
CA LEU A 260 12.08 12.99 3.21
C LEU A 260 13.62 13.01 3.08
N ASP A 261 14.19 14.18 2.79
CA ASP A 261 15.62 14.46 2.68
C ASP A 261 15.88 15.83 3.31
N THR A 262 16.22 15.81 4.59
CA THR A 262 16.48 17.00 5.42
C THR A 262 17.78 16.88 6.18
N LEU A 263 18.35 15.67 6.28
CA LEU A 263 19.54 15.34 7.03
C LEU A 263 20.67 14.86 6.10
N ASN A 264 21.90 14.97 6.57
CA ASN A 264 23.04 14.30 5.96
C ASN A 264 23.34 12.98 6.70
N GLN A 265 24.35 12.24 6.24
CA GLN A 265 24.82 11.00 6.89
C GLN A 265 25.21 11.14 8.38
N GLN A 266 25.56 12.35 8.84
CA GLN A 266 25.87 12.63 10.25
C GLN A 266 24.63 13.01 11.08
N ASN A 267 23.43 13.01 10.47
CA ASN A 267 22.17 13.52 11.03
C ASN A 267 22.14 15.04 11.29
N ASP A 268 23.05 15.80 10.66
CA ASP A 268 22.96 17.25 10.66
C ASP A 268 21.92 17.71 9.64
N ARG A 269 21.25 18.85 9.90
CA ARG A 269 20.18 19.38 9.03
C ARG A 269 20.70 19.99 7.73
N GLN A 270 21.18 19.14 6.85
CA GLN A 270 21.63 19.48 5.52
C GLN A 270 21.19 18.37 4.57
N PRO A 271 20.25 18.64 3.65
CA PRO A 271 19.84 17.67 2.65
C PRO A 271 21.02 17.19 1.81
N ASP A 272 21.21 15.89 1.67
CA ASP A 272 22.30 15.27 0.91
C ASP A 272 21.83 14.54 -0.36
N GLY A 273 20.52 14.57 -0.63
CA GLY A 273 19.91 13.94 -1.79
C GLY A 273 19.54 12.47 -1.59
N TYR A 274 19.79 11.91 -0.41
CA TYR A 274 19.35 10.57 -0.02
C TYR A 274 18.14 10.63 0.90
N PHE A 275 17.45 9.51 1.02
CA PHE A 275 16.30 9.40 1.91
C PHE A 275 16.78 9.31 3.35
N ASP A 276 16.22 10.16 4.22
CA ASP A 276 16.44 10.12 5.67
C ASP A 276 15.80 8.82 6.22
N PHE A 277 16.58 7.76 6.46
CA PHE A 277 16.08 6.49 7.00
C PHE A 277 15.91 6.56 8.52
N LEU A 278 14.77 7.08 8.98
CA LEU A 278 14.45 7.28 10.39
C LEU A 278 13.26 6.38 10.77
N GLU A 279 13.57 5.28 11.48
CA GLU A 279 12.57 4.31 11.92
C GLU A 279 11.49 4.99 12.78
N GLY A 280 10.22 4.73 12.47
CA GLY A 280 9.07 5.31 13.15
C GLY A 280 8.74 6.76 12.72
N VAL A 281 9.62 7.43 11.97
CA VAL A 281 9.43 8.82 11.53
C VAL A 281 9.19 8.89 10.03
N THR A 282 10.15 8.42 9.23
CA THR A 282 10.08 8.43 7.77
C THR A 282 9.84 7.04 7.19
N ILE A 283 10.16 5.98 7.92
CA ILE A 283 9.96 4.60 7.50
C ILE A 283 9.52 3.69 8.66
N ASP A 284 8.61 2.78 8.36
CA ASP A 284 8.34 1.56 9.14
C ASP A 284 8.98 0.43 8.35
N SER A 285 10.19 0.04 8.74
CA SER A 285 10.98 -0.94 7.97
C SER A 285 10.39 -2.34 8.08
N GLN A 286 9.74 -2.67 9.19
CA GLN A 286 9.14 -3.99 9.40
C GLN A 286 7.98 -4.24 8.42
N GLN A 287 7.09 -3.25 8.26
CA GLN A 287 5.92 -3.36 7.38
C GLN A 287 6.14 -2.73 5.99
N GLY A 288 7.35 -2.22 5.73
CA GLY A 288 7.77 -1.60 4.48
C GLY A 288 6.92 -0.41 4.06
N ARG A 289 6.73 0.55 4.96
CA ARG A 289 5.92 1.75 4.71
C ARG A 289 6.76 3.00 4.80
N ILE A 290 6.62 3.88 3.83
CA ILE A 290 7.18 5.23 3.86
C ILE A 290 6.16 6.19 4.46
N MET A 291 6.60 7.02 5.40
CA MET A 291 5.80 7.98 6.13
C MET A 291 6.35 9.37 5.84
N PHE A 292 5.54 10.24 5.24
CA PHE A 292 5.97 11.61 5.01
C PHE A 292 5.85 12.41 6.32
N PRO A 293 6.83 13.25 6.68
CA PRO A 293 6.76 14.11 7.87
C PRO A 293 5.88 15.35 7.67
N GLN A 294 4.92 15.25 6.75
CA GLN A 294 3.92 16.25 6.38
C GLN A 294 2.55 15.56 6.22
N VAL A 295 1.46 16.20 6.61
CA VAL A 295 0.09 15.65 6.48
C VAL A 295 -0.35 15.55 5.01
N GLU A 296 0.00 16.55 4.20
CA GLU A 296 -0.38 16.66 2.79
C GLU A 296 0.84 17.02 1.92
N PRO A 297 1.85 16.13 1.79
CA PRO A 297 3.12 16.42 1.10
C PRO A 297 2.97 16.85 -0.36
N PHE A 298 1.89 16.44 -1.04
CA PHE A 298 1.56 16.85 -2.40
C PHE A 298 0.38 17.84 -2.48
N GLY A 299 -0.19 18.20 -1.33
CA GLY A 299 -1.39 19.02 -1.18
C GLY A 299 -1.07 20.35 -0.51
N LYS A 300 -1.75 20.67 0.59
CA LYS A 300 -1.56 21.97 1.27
C LYS A 300 -0.12 22.25 1.67
N ASP A 301 0.67 21.25 2.04
CA ASP A 301 2.06 21.46 2.48
C ASP A 301 2.97 21.86 1.32
N LEU A 302 2.76 21.30 0.13
CA LEU A 302 3.41 21.77 -1.10
C LEU A 302 2.92 23.17 -1.49
N GLY A 303 1.61 23.41 -1.39
CA GLY A 303 1.01 24.71 -1.67
C GLY A 303 1.59 25.85 -0.83
N ALA A 304 1.87 25.58 0.45
CA ALA A 304 2.48 26.53 1.37
C ALA A 304 3.93 26.93 1.01
N ARG A 305 4.58 26.21 0.08
CA ARG A 305 5.91 26.55 -0.42
C ARG A 305 5.87 27.62 -1.53
N PHE A 306 4.75 27.77 -2.22
CA PHE A 306 4.59 28.78 -3.27
C PHE A 306 4.30 30.15 -2.68
N LEU A 307 4.85 31.19 -3.31
CA LEU A 307 4.52 32.57 -2.97
C LEU A 307 3.15 32.95 -3.53
N PRO A 308 2.45 33.95 -2.96
CA PRO A 308 1.16 34.41 -3.48
C PRO A 308 1.15 34.80 -4.97
N ALA A 309 2.29 35.27 -5.49
CA ALA A 309 2.46 35.62 -6.90
C ALA A 309 2.61 34.40 -7.84
N GLU A 310 2.82 33.19 -7.29
CA GLU A 310 3.10 31.94 -8.03
C GLU A 310 1.85 31.05 -8.20
N ASN A 311 0.65 31.65 -8.17
CA ASN A 311 -0.63 30.92 -8.19
C ASN A 311 -0.78 29.96 -9.39
N LEU A 312 -0.20 30.29 -10.56
CA LEU A 312 -0.21 29.39 -11.72
C LEU A 312 0.58 28.10 -11.45
N LEU A 313 1.72 28.19 -10.77
CA LEU A 313 2.52 27.03 -10.40
C LEU A 313 1.84 26.21 -9.30
N ASP A 314 1.26 26.86 -8.28
CA ASP A 314 0.43 26.18 -7.28
C ASP A 314 -0.71 25.38 -7.96
N SER A 315 -1.44 26.04 -8.86
CA SER A 315 -2.53 25.45 -9.64
C SER A 315 -2.07 24.37 -10.61
N GLN A 316 -0.78 24.25 -10.92
CA GLN A 316 -0.21 23.19 -11.75
C GLN A 316 0.30 22.01 -10.92
N TYR A 317 1.02 22.26 -9.83
CA TYR A 317 1.73 21.23 -9.07
C TYR A 317 0.91 20.66 -7.91
N VAL A 318 0.12 21.47 -7.22
CA VAL A 318 -0.56 21.03 -5.99
C VAL A 318 -1.73 20.10 -6.30
N PHE A 319 -1.75 18.93 -5.68
CA PHE A 319 -2.78 17.90 -5.84
C PHE A 319 -3.69 17.85 -4.61
N ARG A 320 -4.47 18.92 -4.38
CA ARG A 320 -5.38 19.02 -3.22
C ARG A 320 -6.45 17.92 -3.20
N GLN A 321 -6.93 17.54 -4.38
CA GLN A 321 -7.99 16.55 -4.55
C GLN A 321 -7.60 15.16 -4.07
N LEU A 322 -6.30 14.84 -4.01
CA LEU A 322 -5.79 13.62 -3.39
C LEU A 322 -6.21 13.52 -1.90
N TYR A 323 -6.33 14.67 -1.23
CA TYR A 323 -6.62 14.75 0.20
C TYR A 323 -8.08 15.08 0.49
N THR A 324 -8.80 15.73 -0.43
CA THR A 324 -10.19 16.19 -0.23
C THR A 324 -11.25 15.32 -0.91
N LEU A 325 -10.88 14.46 -1.87
CA LEU A 325 -11.79 13.56 -2.57
C LEU A 325 -11.43 12.10 -2.34
N GLN A 326 -12.39 11.20 -2.59
CA GLN A 326 -12.11 9.78 -2.62
C GLN A 326 -11.09 9.44 -3.71
N LYS A 327 -10.26 8.42 -3.46
CA LYS A 327 -9.15 8.02 -4.34
C LYS A 327 -9.59 7.86 -5.81
N THR A 328 -10.69 7.16 -6.04
CA THR A 328 -11.22 6.86 -7.39
C THR A 328 -11.58 8.16 -8.13
N ILE A 329 -12.32 9.06 -7.47
CA ILE A 329 -12.70 10.36 -8.03
C ILE A 329 -11.47 11.23 -8.32
N ALA A 330 -10.52 11.28 -7.37
CA ALA A 330 -9.29 12.05 -7.56
C ALA A 330 -8.45 11.54 -8.74
N GLN A 331 -8.37 10.22 -8.93
CA GLN A 331 -7.63 9.60 -10.03
C GLN A 331 -8.32 9.81 -11.39
N GLN A 332 -9.64 9.62 -11.45
CA GLN A 332 -10.41 9.71 -12.70
C GLN A 332 -10.60 11.15 -13.17
N ASN A 333 -10.91 12.08 -12.26
CA ASN A 333 -11.27 13.46 -12.63
C ASN A 333 -10.07 14.41 -12.64
N PHE A 334 -8.93 14.03 -12.06
CA PHE A 334 -7.73 14.87 -12.00
C PHE A 334 -6.42 14.16 -12.47
N PRO A 335 -6.41 13.46 -13.63
CA PRO A 335 -5.22 12.77 -14.14
C PRO A 335 -4.04 13.70 -14.47
N GLN A 336 -4.31 14.99 -14.72
CA GLN A 336 -3.30 16.03 -14.90
C GLN A 336 -2.51 16.34 -13.61
N LYS A 337 -3.08 16.02 -12.43
CA LYS A 337 -2.45 16.20 -11.12
C LYS A 337 -1.82 14.93 -10.59
N ASN A 338 -2.36 13.77 -10.96
CA ASN A 338 -1.83 12.46 -10.60
C ASN A 338 -0.55 12.13 -11.38
N ARG A 339 0.52 12.88 -11.13
CA ARG A 339 1.80 12.84 -11.85
C ARG A 339 2.99 12.59 -10.94
N TYR A 340 2.77 12.32 -9.65
CA TYR A 340 3.83 12.03 -8.69
C TYR A 340 4.13 10.53 -8.66
N VAL A 341 5.40 10.17 -8.73
CA VAL A 341 5.88 8.79 -8.77
C VAL A 341 6.90 8.61 -7.66
N ILE A 342 6.68 7.58 -6.85
CA ILE A 342 7.60 7.16 -5.80
C ILE A 342 8.24 5.86 -6.28
N LYS A 343 9.56 5.83 -6.40
CA LYS A 343 10.33 4.65 -6.79
C LYS A 343 11.46 4.43 -5.80
N GLY A 344 11.76 3.17 -5.53
CA GLY A 344 12.90 2.84 -4.69
C GLY A 344 13.45 1.46 -4.96
N THR A 345 14.67 1.25 -4.49
CA THR A 345 15.33 -0.06 -4.41
C THR A 345 15.59 -0.33 -2.95
N TYR A 346 15.34 -1.57 -2.52
CA TYR A 346 15.54 -1.99 -1.16
C TYR A 346 16.11 -3.40 -1.14
N SER A 347 16.74 -3.76 -0.03
CA SER A 347 17.09 -5.12 0.32
C SER A 347 16.33 -5.54 1.58
N SER A 348 16.09 -6.83 1.77
CA SER A 348 15.52 -7.35 3.02
C SER A 348 16.63 -7.53 4.07
N GLN A 349 16.32 -7.31 5.34
CA GLN A 349 17.21 -7.63 6.45
C GLN A 349 17.35 -9.15 6.57
N GLY A 350 18.49 -9.67 6.12
CA GLY A 350 18.99 -10.96 6.58
C GLY A 350 18.79 -12.11 5.60
N GLY A 351 19.88 -12.50 4.96
CA GLY A 351 20.05 -13.83 4.38
C GLY A 351 21.13 -13.86 3.33
N SER A 352 22.05 -14.83 3.43
CA SER A 352 22.70 -15.40 2.25
C SER A 352 21.68 -16.11 1.35
N GLU A 353 20.43 -16.26 1.80
CA GLU A 353 19.32 -16.93 1.14
C GLU A 353 18.34 -15.96 0.50
N PHE A 354 18.05 -16.18 -0.78
CA PHE A 354 17.15 -15.42 -1.61
C PHE A 354 16.01 -16.34 -2.07
N LEU A 355 14.76 -15.90 -1.88
CA LEU A 355 13.59 -16.58 -2.41
C LEU A 355 13.50 -16.32 -3.92
N LEU A 356 13.44 -17.40 -4.70
CA LEU A 356 13.33 -17.36 -6.16
C LEU A 356 11.88 -17.18 -6.64
N ASN A 357 10.92 -17.09 -5.71
CA ASN A 357 9.47 -16.96 -5.95
C ASN A 357 8.91 -18.03 -6.92
N ALA A 358 9.57 -19.19 -7.01
CA ALA A 358 9.16 -20.34 -7.81
C ALA A 358 9.42 -21.60 -6.98
N VAL A 359 8.48 -22.55 -6.98
CA VAL A 359 8.62 -23.83 -6.29
C VAL A 359 8.75 -24.96 -7.30
N ASN A 360 9.44 -26.05 -6.94
CA ASN A 360 9.69 -27.19 -7.84
C ASN A 360 10.41 -26.78 -9.14
N ILE A 361 11.48 -26.00 -9.00
CA ILE A 361 12.30 -25.54 -10.12
C ILE A 361 13.02 -26.76 -10.74
N PRO A 362 13.02 -26.95 -12.08
CA PRO A 362 13.81 -28.00 -12.71
C PRO A 362 15.29 -27.91 -12.35
N GLN A 363 15.88 -29.03 -11.95
CA GLN A 363 17.28 -29.06 -11.52
C GLN A 363 18.22 -28.64 -12.66
N GLY A 364 19.14 -27.70 -12.37
CA GLY A 364 20.10 -27.18 -13.35
C GLY A 364 19.59 -26.04 -14.25
N SER A 365 18.32 -25.62 -14.11
CA SER A 365 17.79 -24.48 -14.88
C SER A 365 18.19 -23.10 -14.31
N VAL A 366 18.71 -23.08 -13.08
CA VAL A 366 19.08 -21.85 -12.38
C VAL A 366 20.48 -21.40 -12.81
N VAL A 367 20.53 -20.32 -13.57
CA VAL A 367 21.76 -19.64 -13.97
C VAL A 367 21.90 -18.36 -13.16
N VAL A 368 22.92 -18.30 -12.31
CA VAL A 368 23.23 -17.12 -11.50
C VAL A 368 24.43 -16.39 -12.09
N THR A 369 24.33 -15.08 -12.26
CA THR A 369 25.45 -14.24 -12.72
C THR A 369 25.71 -13.08 -11.76
N ALA A 370 26.98 -12.77 -11.52
CA ALA A 370 27.41 -11.55 -10.83
C ALA A 370 28.10 -10.65 -11.86
N GLY A 371 27.44 -9.56 -12.26
CA GLY A 371 27.86 -8.78 -13.42
C GLY A 371 27.89 -9.65 -14.69
N THR A 372 29.07 -9.83 -15.29
CA THR A 372 29.30 -10.65 -16.49
C THR A 372 29.75 -12.08 -16.17
N GLN A 373 30.09 -12.38 -14.92
CA GLN A 373 30.57 -13.70 -14.51
C GLN A 373 29.39 -14.62 -14.21
N VAL A 374 29.32 -15.78 -14.88
CA VAL A 374 28.43 -16.87 -14.49
C VAL A 374 29.01 -17.55 -13.25
N LEU A 375 28.22 -17.63 -12.19
CA LEU A 375 28.62 -18.25 -10.93
C LEU A 375 28.47 -19.78 -11.02
N SER A 376 29.22 -20.49 -10.18
CA SER A 376 29.20 -21.95 -10.13
C SER A 376 28.36 -22.47 -8.97
N GLU A 377 27.37 -23.33 -9.26
CA GLU A 377 26.60 -24.02 -8.24
C GLU A 377 27.48 -25.02 -7.47
N GLY A 378 27.36 -25.04 -6.14
CA GLY A 378 28.17 -25.83 -5.21
C GLY A 378 29.34 -25.04 -4.58
N SER A 379 29.98 -24.14 -5.32
CA SER A 379 31.10 -23.32 -4.83
C SER A 379 30.70 -21.88 -4.52
N ASP A 380 30.02 -21.21 -5.45
CA ASP A 380 29.61 -19.81 -5.29
C ASP A 380 28.23 -19.69 -4.66
N TYR A 381 27.32 -20.62 -4.98
CA TYR A 381 25.95 -20.67 -4.46
C TYR A 381 25.41 -22.10 -4.39
N THR A 382 24.31 -22.31 -3.67
CA THR A 382 23.51 -23.55 -3.66
C THR A 382 22.04 -23.24 -3.88
N VAL A 383 21.31 -24.11 -4.57
CA VAL A 383 19.86 -23.94 -4.79
C VAL A 383 19.10 -25.08 -4.11
N ASP A 384 18.09 -24.72 -3.31
CA ASP A 384 17.00 -25.62 -2.95
C ASP A 384 15.93 -25.53 -4.03
N TYR A 385 15.98 -26.47 -4.97
CA TYR A 385 15.06 -26.57 -6.11
C TYR A 385 13.61 -26.86 -5.69
N SER A 386 13.41 -27.47 -4.53
CA SER A 386 12.07 -27.81 -4.02
C SER A 386 11.40 -26.60 -3.39
N ALA A 387 12.10 -25.91 -2.50
CA ALA A 387 11.60 -24.74 -1.78
C ALA A 387 11.79 -23.42 -2.54
N GLY A 388 12.53 -23.42 -3.64
CA GLY A 388 12.77 -22.21 -4.43
C GLY A 388 13.72 -21.23 -3.75
N ARG A 389 14.79 -21.71 -3.11
CA ARG A 389 15.71 -20.86 -2.34
C ARG A 389 17.11 -20.93 -2.92
N LEU A 390 17.71 -19.77 -3.20
CA LEU A 390 19.10 -19.64 -3.61
C LEU A 390 19.93 -19.16 -2.43
N ARG A 391 20.98 -19.88 -2.05
CA ARG A 391 21.93 -19.47 -1.02
C ARG A 391 23.29 -19.15 -1.62
N ILE A 392 23.79 -17.92 -1.47
CA ILE A 392 25.15 -17.54 -1.86
C ILE A 392 26.15 -18.00 -0.78
N ILE A 393 27.12 -18.84 -1.17
CA ILE A 393 28.16 -19.39 -0.29
C ILE A 393 29.39 -18.47 -0.28
N ASN A 394 29.74 -17.91 -1.44
CA ASN A 394 30.92 -17.09 -1.59
C ASN A 394 30.72 -15.70 -0.98
N GLN A 395 31.27 -15.50 0.22
CA GLN A 395 31.15 -14.26 0.99
C GLN A 395 31.76 -13.04 0.29
N ALA A 396 32.77 -13.23 -0.57
CA ALA A 396 33.36 -12.14 -1.32
C ALA A 396 32.33 -11.48 -2.26
N LEU A 397 31.43 -12.28 -2.85
CA LEU A 397 30.34 -11.77 -3.70
C LEU A 397 29.33 -10.95 -2.89
N LEU A 398 28.98 -11.39 -1.68
CA LEU A 398 28.06 -10.66 -0.79
C LEU A 398 28.66 -9.31 -0.35
N SER A 399 29.96 -9.26 -0.10
CA SER A 399 30.67 -8.02 0.27
C SER A 399 30.97 -7.07 -0.89
N SER A 400 30.89 -7.56 -2.13
CA SER A 400 31.28 -6.81 -3.34
C SER A 400 30.26 -5.76 -3.78
N GLY A 401 29.01 -5.86 -3.30
CA GLY A 401 27.91 -4.99 -3.72
C GLY A 401 27.50 -5.15 -5.19
N GLN A 402 28.04 -6.14 -5.91
CA GLN A 402 27.70 -6.40 -7.30
C GLN A 402 26.27 -6.95 -7.42
N PRO A 403 25.48 -6.50 -8.41
CA PRO A 403 24.16 -7.05 -8.64
C PRO A 403 24.27 -8.51 -9.09
N ILE A 404 23.57 -9.39 -8.37
CA ILE A 404 23.43 -10.81 -8.70
C ILE A 404 22.11 -10.98 -9.46
N ASN A 405 22.20 -11.43 -10.70
CA ASN A 405 21.03 -11.76 -11.52
C ASN A 405 20.81 -13.26 -11.50
N VAL A 406 19.57 -13.68 -11.26
CA VAL A 406 19.18 -15.09 -11.28
C VAL A 406 18.19 -15.28 -12.41
N LYS A 407 18.51 -16.18 -13.34
CA LYS A 407 17.59 -16.68 -14.35
C LYS A 407 17.24 -18.10 -13.98
N LEU A 408 15.96 -18.44 -14.06
CA LEU A 408 15.47 -19.78 -13.80
C LEU A 408 14.36 -20.11 -14.77
N GLU A 409 14.19 -21.40 -15.03
CA GLU A 409 13.02 -21.92 -15.70
C GLU A 409 11.99 -22.32 -14.64
N ASN A 410 10.76 -21.83 -14.75
CA ASN A 410 9.69 -22.21 -13.83
C ASN A 410 8.71 -23.11 -14.57
N ASN A 411 8.47 -24.31 -14.04
CA ASN A 411 7.50 -25.25 -14.60
C ASN A 411 6.07 -24.94 -14.12
N GLU A 412 5.73 -23.65 -14.01
CA GLU A 412 4.43 -23.22 -13.49
C GLU A 412 3.30 -23.70 -14.42
N LEU A 413 2.64 -24.77 -13.99
CA LEU A 413 1.57 -25.51 -14.66
C LEU A 413 0.28 -24.71 -14.90
N PHE A 414 0.24 -23.42 -14.57
CA PHE A 414 -0.97 -22.58 -14.66
C PHE A 414 -0.98 -21.61 -15.85
N GLY A 415 -0.04 -21.72 -16.78
CA GLY A 415 -0.13 -21.05 -18.07
C GLY A 415 -1.19 -21.71 -18.96
N VAL A 416 -2.30 -21.02 -19.24
CA VAL A 416 -3.39 -21.54 -20.12
C VAL A 416 -2.98 -21.50 -21.61
N GLN A 417 -1.97 -20.70 -21.98
CA GLN A 417 -1.45 -20.62 -23.35
C GLN A 417 -0.53 -21.81 -23.67
N GLN A 418 -0.87 -22.55 -24.72
CA GLN A 418 -0.05 -23.66 -25.22
C GLN A 418 1.18 -23.12 -25.95
N LYS A 419 2.37 -23.55 -25.54
CA LYS A 419 3.65 -23.19 -26.18
C LYS A 419 4.19 -24.38 -26.97
N THR A 420 4.62 -24.14 -28.20
CA THR A 420 5.23 -25.17 -29.04
C THR A 420 6.62 -24.72 -29.49
N LEU A 421 7.63 -25.50 -29.10
CA LEU A 421 9.02 -25.30 -29.50
C LEU A 421 9.44 -26.42 -30.46
N PHE A 422 9.75 -26.07 -31.70
CA PHE A 422 10.39 -26.97 -32.66
C PHE A 422 11.80 -26.49 -32.93
N GLY A 423 12.78 -27.38 -32.91
CA GLY A 423 14.14 -27.00 -33.19
C GLY A 423 15.00 -28.16 -33.63
N THR A 424 16.12 -27.81 -34.25
CA THR A 424 17.17 -28.73 -34.60
C THR A 424 18.51 -28.11 -34.24
N ARG A 425 19.42 -28.96 -33.75
CA ARG A 425 20.81 -28.61 -33.51
C ARG A 425 21.70 -29.59 -34.25
N LEU A 426 22.66 -29.07 -35.00
CA LEU A 426 23.65 -29.83 -35.74
C LEU A 426 25.03 -29.58 -35.11
N ASP A 427 25.62 -30.63 -34.55
CA ASP A 427 26.96 -30.60 -33.98
C ASP A 427 27.94 -31.34 -34.90
N TYR A 428 28.98 -30.63 -35.35
CA TYR A 428 30.03 -31.18 -36.18
C TYR A 428 31.39 -31.06 -35.50
N ARG A 429 31.97 -32.21 -35.15
CA ARG A 429 33.34 -32.30 -34.62
C ARG A 429 34.33 -32.39 -35.76
N ALA A 430 34.80 -31.24 -36.25
CA ALA A 430 35.78 -31.16 -37.32
C ALA A 430 37.15 -31.76 -36.92
N SER A 431 37.50 -31.73 -35.63
CA SER A 431 38.66 -32.43 -35.07
C SER A 431 38.49 -32.65 -33.56
N PRO A 432 39.38 -33.42 -32.89
CA PRO A 432 39.36 -33.51 -31.42
C PRO A 432 39.51 -32.16 -30.69
N LYS A 433 39.91 -31.11 -31.41
CA LYS A 433 40.18 -29.78 -30.89
C LYS A 433 39.18 -28.73 -31.37
N LEU A 434 38.35 -29.02 -32.38
CA LEU A 434 37.45 -28.05 -32.99
C LEU A 434 36.06 -28.68 -33.12
N ALA A 435 35.09 -28.09 -32.43
CA ALA A 435 33.68 -28.38 -32.58
C ALA A 435 32.95 -27.16 -33.13
N LEU A 436 32.04 -27.40 -34.06
CA LEU A 436 31.17 -26.41 -34.67
C LEU A 436 29.73 -26.82 -34.41
N GLY A 437 28.88 -25.88 -34.06
CA GLY A 437 27.45 -26.05 -33.84
C GLY A 437 26.64 -25.14 -34.75
N ALA A 438 25.48 -25.61 -35.17
CA ALA A 438 24.44 -24.80 -35.79
C ALA A 438 23.11 -25.10 -35.09
N THR A 439 22.35 -24.07 -34.74
CA THR A 439 21.06 -24.23 -34.06
C THR A 439 20.00 -23.46 -34.82
N MET A 440 18.83 -24.07 -34.99
CA MET A 440 17.63 -23.39 -35.48
C MET A 440 16.45 -23.82 -34.62
N MET A 441 15.71 -22.87 -34.08
CA MET A 441 14.57 -23.10 -33.19
C MET A 441 13.44 -22.15 -33.54
N HIS A 442 12.21 -22.61 -33.40
CA HIS A 442 10.99 -21.84 -33.59
C HIS A 442 10.08 -22.08 -32.38
N LEU A 443 9.77 -21.00 -31.67
CA LEU A 443 8.86 -21.00 -30.52
C LEU A 443 7.60 -20.22 -30.92
N THR A 444 6.45 -20.87 -30.84
CA THR A 444 5.15 -20.25 -31.09
C THR A 444 4.20 -20.49 -29.93
N GLU A 445 3.49 -19.45 -29.52
CA GLU A 445 2.47 -19.49 -28.48
C GLU A 445 1.09 -19.43 -29.14
N GLN A 446 0.20 -20.34 -28.74
CA GLN A 446 -1.17 -20.36 -29.22
C GLN A 446 -2.02 -19.46 -28.29
N PRO A 447 -2.58 -18.35 -28.81
CA PRO A 447 -3.41 -17.48 -28.01
C PRO A 447 -4.76 -18.14 -27.70
N ILE A 448 -5.30 -17.85 -26.51
CA ILE A 448 -6.60 -18.40 -26.05
C ILE A 448 -7.77 -17.71 -26.74
N SER A 449 -7.60 -16.41 -27.05
CA SER A 449 -8.56 -15.54 -27.73
C SER A 449 -7.85 -14.77 -28.84
N GLN A 450 -8.60 -14.31 -29.84
CA GLN A 450 -8.06 -13.41 -30.87
C GLN A 450 -7.86 -11.98 -30.36
N ASN A 451 -8.50 -11.65 -29.23
CA ASN A 451 -8.40 -10.34 -28.58
C ASN A 451 -7.37 -10.42 -27.45
N GLU A 452 -6.08 -10.24 -27.78
CA GLU A 452 -5.03 -10.14 -26.77
C GLU A 452 -4.78 -8.67 -26.40
N ALA A 453 -4.70 -8.41 -25.10
CA ALA A 453 -4.38 -7.09 -24.58
C ALA A 453 -2.89 -6.75 -24.81
N VAL A 454 -2.58 -5.46 -24.90
CA VAL A 454 -1.18 -4.99 -24.98
C VAL A 454 -0.40 -5.43 -23.73
N GLY A 455 0.73 -6.09 -23.91
CA GLY A 455 1.57 -6.69 -22.86
C GLY A 455 1.42 -8.20 -22.71
N ASP A 456 0.29 -8.77 -23.16
CA ASP A 456 0.01 -10.21 -23.13
C ASP A 456 0.11 -10.84 -24.54
N GLU A 457 0.82 -10.19 -25.47
CA GLU A 457 0.87 -10.65 -26.86
C GLU A 457 1.62 -11.98 -27.01
N SER A 458 0.95 -12.97 -27.61
CA SER A 458 1.54 -14.26 -27.95
C SER A 458 2.65 -14.10 -28.99
N ILE A 459 3.78 -14.77 -28.76
CA ILE A 459 4.96 -14.69 -29.63
C ILE A 459 5.03 -15.84 -30.65
N SER A 460 5.70 -15.58 -31.78
CA SER A 460 6.04 -16.61 -32.77
C SER A 460 7.42 -16.35 -33.36
N ASN A 461 8.44 -16.68 -32.58
CA ASN A 461 9.82 -16.27 -32.82
C ASN A 461 10.67 -17.41 -33.38
N THR A 462 11.56 -17.10 -34.31
CA THR A 462 12.57 -18.04 -34.83
C THR A 462 13.96 -17.58 -34.44
N ILE A 463 14.75 -18.44 -33.82
CA ILE A 463 16.17 -18.23 -33.55
C ILE A 463 16.98 -19.12 -34.47
N TRP A 464 18.03 -18.59 -35.07
CA TRP A 464 19.04 -19.39 -35.72
C TRP A 464 20.44 -18.88 -35.37
N GLY A 465 21.42 -19.76 -35.33
CA GLY A 465 22.76 -19.40 -34.91
C GLY A 465 23.81 -20.44 -35.21
N PHE A 466 25.06 -20.03 -35.07
CA PHE A 466 26.25 -20.84 -35.22
C PHE A 466 27.17 -20.63 -34.02
N ASP A 467 27.76 -21.71 -33.52
CA ASP A 467 28.75 -21.68 -32.46
C ASP A 467 30.00 -22.47 -32.85
N GLY A 468 31.12 -22.12 -32.24
CA GLY A 468 32.39 -22.78 -32.49
C GLY A 468 33.26 -22.76 -31.25
N THR A 469 33.82 -23.91 -30.91
CA THR A 469 34.77 -24.08 -29.80
C THR A 469 36.06 -24.71 -30.28
N TYR A 470 37.17 -24.05 -29.98
CA TYR A 470 38.52 -24.53 -30.26
C TYR A 470 39.31 -24.66 -28.97
N THR A 471 39.68 -25.88 -28.61
CA THR A 471 40.46 -26.17 -27.41
C THR A 471 41.76 -26.88 -27.78
N SER A 472 42.90 -26.31 -27.40
CA SER A 472 44.21 -26.92 -27.63
C SER A 472 45.19 -26.64 -26.51
N ASN A 473 46.00 -27.64 -26.19
CA ASN A 473 47.10 -27.50 -25.23
C ASN A 473 48.24 -26.66 -25.83
N SER A 474 48.74 -25.68 -25.09
CA SER A 474 49.82 -24.78 -25.49
C SER A 474 51.00 -24.86 -24.53
N ARG A 475 52.03 -25.62 -24.93
CA ARG A 475 53.31 -25.66 -24.20
C ARG A 475 54.08 -24.33 -24.24
N LEU A 476 53.77 -23.48 -25.22
CA LEU A 476 54.36 -22.14 -25.32
C LEU A 476 53.89 -21.27 -24.15
N LEU A 477 52.58 -21.28 -23.87
CA LEU A 477 52.03 -20.58 -22.70
C LEU A 477 52.58 -21.15 -21.39
N THR A 478 52.70 -22.47 -21.28
CA THR A 478 53.31 -23.12 -20.10
C THR A 478 54.72 -22.62 -19.84
N ARG A 479 55.56 -22.57 -20.89
CA ARG A 479 56.94 -22.08 -20.78
C ARG A 479 57.03 -20.58 -20.50
N LEU A 480 56.04 -19.79 -20.91
CA LEU A 480 55.99 -18.36 -20.59
C LEU A 480 55.65 -18.15 -19.11
N VAL A 481 54.72 -18.93 -18.57
CA VAL A 481 54.38 -18.91 -17.14
C VAL A 481 55.56 -19.39 -16.29
N ASP A 482 56.27 -20.42 -16.73
CA ASP A 482 57.45 -20.99 -16.06
C ASP A 482 58.68 -20.06 -16.03
N LYS A 483 58.66 -18.99 -16.84
CA LYS A 483 59.70 -17.94 -16.85
C LYS A 483 59.42 -16.80 -15.86
N ILE A 484 58.27 -16.79 -15.20
CA ILE A 484 57.94 -15.79 -14.19
C ILE A 484 58.76 -16.12 -12.93
N PRO A 485 59.61 -15.20 -12.43
CA PRO A 485 60.40 -15.45 -11.24
C PRO A 485 59.51 -15.87 -10.06
N LEU A 486 59.95 -16.89 -9.30
CA LEU A 486 59.24 -17.49 -8.15
C LEU A 486 58.08 -18.46 -8.49
N ILE A 487 57.77 -18.73 -9.76
CA ILE A 487 56.75 -19.71 -10.18
C ILE A 487 57.42 -20.81 -11.01
N ASN A 488 57.15 -22.08 -10.70
CA ASN A 488 57.69 -23.22 -11.43
C ASN A 488 56.56 -24.24 -11.63
N THR A 489 56.07 -24.40 -12.86
CA THR A 489 54.88 -25.20 -13.15
C THR A 489 55.07 -26.14 -14.33
N LYS A 490 54.77 -27.42 -14.11
CA LYS A 490 54.83 -28.48 -15.13
C LYS A 490 53.47 -28.78 -15.76
N GLU A 491 52.41 -28.16 -15.25
CA GLU A 491 51.04 -28.36 -15.73
C GLU A 491 50.85 -27.71 -17.10
N VAL A 492 50.28 -28.47 -18.03
CA VAL A 492 50.13 -28.03 -19.42
C VAL A 492 49.04 -26.96 -19.49
N SER A 493 49.36 -25.82 -20.07
CA SER A 493 48.42 -24.72 -20.25
C SER A 493 47.47 -25.03 -21.40
N THR A 494 46.18 -24.76 -21.20
CA THR A 494 45.14 -24.99 -22.19
C THR A 494 44.67 -23.65 -22.76
N PHE A 495 44.61 -23.55 -24.08
CA PHE A 495 43.98 -22.44 -24.78
C PHE A 495 42.58 -22.86 -25.21
N ASN A 496 41.57 -22.12 -24.78
CA ASN A 496 40.20 -22.32 -25.20
C ASN A 496 39.66 -21.05 -25.84
N PHE A 497 39.11 -21.17 -27.03
CA PHE A 497 38.42 -20.10 -27.74
C PHE A 497 37.01 -20.56 -28.08
N SER A 498 36.02 -19.78 -27.68
CA SER A 498 34.61 -20.02 -27.98
C SER A 498 33.99 -18.78 -28.59
N GLY A 499 33.23 -18.95 -29.66
CA GLY A 499 32.43 -17.90 -30.28
C GLY A 499 31.04 -18.40 -30.60
N GLU A 500 30.06 -17.51 -30.50
CA GLU A 500 28.66 -17.78 -30.80
C GLU A 500 28.07 -16.59 -31.55
N PHE A 501 27.24 -16.88 -32.55
CA PHE A 501 26.38 -15.94 -33.25
C PHE A 501 24.97 -16.49 -33.24
N ALA A 502 24.00 -15.68 -32.83
CA ALA A 502 22.59 -16.02 -32.92
C ALA A 502 21.78 -14.80 -33.36
N GLN A 503 20.81 -15.03 -34.23
CA GLN A 503 19.85 -14.02 -34.67
C GLN A 503 18.43 -14.47 -34.28
N LEU A 504 17.70 -13.56 -33.63
CA LEU A 504 16.28 -13.68 -33.36
C LEU A 504 15.49 -12.99 -34.49
N ILE A 505 14.61 -13.74 -35.13
CA ILE A 505 13.60 -13.24 -36.07
C ILE A 505 12.27 -13.23 -35.33
N PRO A 506 11.78 -12.07 -34.87
CA PRO A 506 10.53 -11.98 -34.15
C PRO A 506 9.33 -12.13 -35.09
N GLY A 507 8.23 -12.71 -34.59
CA GLY A 507 7.00 -12.88 -35.35
C GLY A 507 5.78 -13.02 -34.44
N THR A 508 4.59 -13.02 -35.05
CA THR A 508 3.29 -13.11 -34.36
C THR A 508 2.48 -14.29 -34.91
N PRO A 509 1.75 -15.04 -34.06
CA PRO A 509 0.83 -16.10 -34.52
C PRO A 509 -0.18 -15.58 -35.55
N GLY A 510 -0.43 -16.36 -36.62
CA GLY A 510 -1.33 -15.95 -37.71
C GLY A 510 -2.80 -15.77 -37.28
N ILE A 511 -3.23 -16.39 -36.18
CA ILE A 511 -4.59 -16.23 -35.65
C ILE A 511 -4.85 -14.81 -35.11
N LEU A 512 -3.80 -14.04 -34.81
CA LEU A 512 -3.87 -12.64 -34.39
C LEU A 512 -3.88 -11.65 -35.56
N THR A 513 -3.86 -12.12 -36.82
CA THR A 513 -3.94 -11.22 -37.97
C THR A 513 -5.39 -10.94 -38.31
N TYR A 514 -5.84 -9.70 -38.08
CA TYR A 514 -7.15 -9.22 -38.51
C TYR A 514 -7.18 -8.98 -40.03
N ALA A 515 -8.35 -9.12 -40.66
CA ALA A 515 -8.53 -8.88 -42.09
C ALA A 515 -8.11 -7.45 -42.48
N GLY A 516 -7.03 -7.34 -43.26
CA GLY A 516 -6.45 -6.06 -43.70
C GLY A 516 -5.17 -5.64 -42.95
N SER A 517 -4.79 -6.34 -41.88
CA SER A 517 -3.48 -6.18 -41.22
C SER A 517 -2.47 -7.18 -41.76
N LYS A 518 -1.22 -6.75 -41.94
CA LYS A 518 -0.09 -7.64 -42.30
C LYS A 518 0.63 -8.22 -41.06
N ASN A 519 0.36 -7.66 -39.89
CA ASN A 519 1.01 -8.00 -38.62
C ASN A 519 -0.05 -8.38 -37.57
N GLY A 520 0.36 -9.07 -36.50
CA GLY A 520 -0.52 -9.33 -35.35
C GLY A 520 -1.10 -8.04 -34.78
N THR A 521 -2.37 -8.08 -34.38
CA THR A 521 -3.07 -6.95 -33.74
C THR A 521 -3.15 -7.18 -32.24
N SER A 522 -2.84 -6.15 -31.44
CA SER A 522 -3.10 -6.13 -29.99
C SER A 522 -4.13 -5.07 -29.64
N TYR A 523 -4.88 -5.31 -28.57
CA TYR A 523 -5.95 -4.44 -28.10
C TYR A 523 -5.45 -3.61 -26.92
N LEU A 524 -5.53 -2.28 -27.04
CA LEU A 524 -5.28 -1.39 -25.90
C LEU A 524 -6.42 -1.48 -24.88
N ASP A 525 -7.65 -1.62 -25.36
CA ASP A 525 -8.88 -1.88 -24.60
C ASP A 525 -9.91 -2.48 -25.59
N ASP A 526 -10.52 -3.60 -25.23
CA ASP A 526 -11.57 -4.28 -26.02
C ASP A 526 -12.98 -3.97 -25.52
N PHE A 527 -13.12 -3.20 -24.42
CA PHE A 527 -14.35 -2.86 -23.74
C PHE A 527 -15.20 -4.05 -23.25
N GLU A 528 -14.72 -5.30 -23.30
CA GLU A 528 -15.47 -6.47 -22.83
C GLU A 528 -15.76 -6.38 -21.33
N ASN A 529 -14.78 -5.88 -20.57
CA ASN A 529 -14.91 -5.68 -19.11
C ASN A 529 -15.43 -4.28 -18.73
N SER A 530 -15.97 -3.51 -19.68
CA SER A 530 -16.49 -2.15 -19.40
C SER A 530 -17.77 -2.16 -18.55
N LYS A 531 -18.44 -3.32 -18.45
CA LYS A 531 -19.67 -3.50 -17.68
C LYS A 531 -19.53 -4.63 -16.66
N SER A 532 -19.63 -4.28 -15.39
CA SER A 532 -19.85 -5.24 -14.30
C SER A 532 -21.35 -5.37 -14.02
N VAL A 533 -21.88 -6.58 -14.01
CA VAL A 533 -23.27 -6.85 -13.61
C VAL A 533 -23.27 -7.32 -12.16
N ILE A 534 -23.96 -6.59 -11.30
CA ILE A 534 -24.25 -7.01 -9.92
C ILE A 534 -25.68 -7.54 -9.91
N ASP A 535 -25.85 -8.84 -9.67
CA ASP A 535 -27.18 -9.44 -9.58
C ASP A 535 -27.82 -9.14 -8.22
N ILE A 536 -29.04 -8.60 -8.26
CA ILE A 536 -29.86 -8.27 -7.09
C ILE A 536 -31.17 -9.07 -7.04
N LYS A 537 -31.33 -10.09 -7.91
CA LYS A 537 -32.58 -10.88 -8.01
C LYS A 537 -32.81 -11.88 -6.87
N SER A 538 -31.78 -12.16 -6.05
CA SER A 538 -31.92 -13.12 -4.95
C SER A 538 -32.88 -12.60 -3.88
N TYR A 539 -34.08 -13.18 -3.79
CA TYR A 539 -35.12 -12.80 -2.84
C TYR A 539 -34.70 -12.93 -1.36
N ILE A 540 -33.73 -13.81 -1.05
CA ILE A 540 -33.27 -14.09 0.32
C ILE A 540 -32.70 -12.83 1.00
N ASN A 541 -32.05 -11.96 0.23
CA ASN A 541 -31.43 -10.74 0.75
C ASN A 541 -32.40 -9.55 0.82
N TRP A 542 -33.63 -9.69 0.29
CA TRP A 542 -34.64 -8.65 0.37
C TRP A 542 -35.37 -8.74 1.70
N GLN A 543 -35.68 -7.58 2.27
CA GLN A 543 -36.46 -7.45 3.49
C GLN A 543 -37.46 -6.31 3.33
N ILE A 544 -38.52 -6.34 4.13
CA ILE A 544 -39.50 -5.26 4.17
C ILE A 544 -38.78 -3.98 4.64
N SER A 545 -38.92 -2.90 3.89
CA SER A 545 -38.33 -1.61 4.24
C SER A 545 -39.11 -0.91 5.36
N GLY A 546 -38.49 0.12 5.95
CA GLY A 546 -39.23 1.16 6.66
C GLY A 546 -40.19 1.90 5.72
N THR A 547 -41.14 2.63 6.30
CA THR A 547 -42.11 3.45 5.55
C THR A 547 -41.38 4.58 4.83
N PRO A 548 -41.49 4.70 3.48
CA PRO A 548 -40.77 5.72 2.72
C PRO A 548 -41.19 7.14 3.10
N GLN A 549 -40.25 8.10 2.99
CA GLN A 549 -40.48 9.52 3.31
C GLN A 549 -41.56 10.21 2.47
N LEU A 550 -42.02 9.60 1.39
CA LEU A 550 -43.10 10.12 0.54
C LEU A 550 -44.49 9.95 1.17
N PHE A 551 -44.63 9.13 2.21
CA PHE A 551 -45.89 8.91 2.92
C PHE A 551 -46.01 9.83 4.13
N PRO A 552 -47.19 10.40 4.42
CA PRO A 552 -47.37 11.29 5.58
C PRO A 552 -46.99 10.67 6.92
N GLU A 553 -47.13 9.35 7.07
CA GLU A 553 -46.82 8.60 8.29
C GLU A 553 -45.35 8.16 8.44
N TRP A 554 -44.44 8.63 7.57
CA TRP A 554 -43.05 8.17 7.55
C TRP A 554 -42.27 8.43 8.85
N ASP A 555 -42.69 9.42 9.64
CA ASP A 555 -42.10 9.79 10.93
C ASP A 555 -43.02 9.47 12.12
N ALA A 556 -44.16 8.80 11.87
CA ALA A 556 -45.09 8.43 12.92
C ALA A 556 -44.43 7.48 13.92
N ALA A 557 -44.53 7.82 15.21
CA ALA A 557 -44.03 7.00 16.32
C ALA A 557 -45.10 6.05 16.88
N ASP A 558 -46.28 5.98 16.26
CA ASP A 558 -47.40 5.14 16.65
C ASP A 558 -47.72 4.07 15.58
N LEU A 559 -48.81 3.34 15.76
CA LEU A 559 -49.20 2.26 14.85
C LEU A 559 -49.53 2.75 13.43
N SER A 560 -49.82 4.05 13.24
CA SER A 560 -50.14 4.61 11.93
C SER A 560 -48.98 4.50 10.94
N TYR A 561 -47.73 4.39 11.43
CA TYR A 561 -46.52 4.15 10.63
C TYR A 561 -46.66 3.01 9.62
N GLY A 562 -47.48 2.00 9.94
CA GLY A 562 -47.68 0.81 9.10
C GLY A 562 -49.03 0.71 8.40
N TYR A 563 -49.95 1.67 8.56
CA TYR A 563 -51.34 1.51 8.10
C TYR A 563 -51.49 1.35 6.59
N ASN A 564 -50.64 2.00 5.79
CA ASN A 564 -50.66 1.89 4.33
C ASN A 564 -49.75 0.78 3.78
N ARG A 565 -49.19 -0.09 4.63
CA ARG A 565 -48.33 -1.18 4.17
C ARG A 565 -49.16 -2.33 3.60
N SER A 566 -49.03 -2.58 2.29
CA SER A 566 -49.66 -3.72 1.63
C SER A 566 -48.95 -5.04 1.95
N ARG A 567 -49.63 -6.17 1.71
CA ARG A 567 -49.07 -7.53 1.88
C ARG A 567 -48.18 -7.92 0.70
N LEU A 568 -47.02 -7.27 0.59
CA LEU A 568 -46.01 -7.61 -0.39
C LEU A 568 -45.34 -8.96 -0.05
N SER A 569 -45.20 -9.83 -1.03
CA SER A 569 -44.40 -11.06 -0.95
C SER A 569 -43.43 -11.13 -2.13
N PHE A 570 -42.17 -11.48 -1.85
CA PHE A 570 -41.13 -11.68 -2.85
C PHE A 570 -40.55 -13.09 -2.65
N TYR A 571 -40.66 -13.92 -3.70
CA TYR A 571 -40.23 -15.32 -3.68
C TYR A 571 -39.92 -15.77 -5.11
N ASN A 572 -39.10 -16.81 -5.22
CA ASN A 572 -39.00 -17.58 -6.46
C ASN A 572 -39.89 -18.81 -6.33
N ILE A 573 -40.61 -19.15 -7.40
CA ILE A 573 -41.35 -20.41 -7.47
C ILE A 573 -40.33 -21.54 -7.51
N ASP A 574 -40.45 -22.48 -6.59
CA ASP A 574 -39.52 -23.60 -6.46
C ASP A 574 -39.55 -24.46 -7.74
N PRO A 575 -38.39 -24.86 -8.30
CA PRO A 575 -38.31 -25.79 -9.42
C PRO A 575 -39.14 -27.06 -9.27
N ILE A 576 -39.46 -27.52 -8.04
CA ILE A 576 -40.34 -28.69 -7.79
C ILE A 576 -41.76 -28.53 -8.35
N PHE A 577 -42.21 -27.29 -8.61
CA PHE A 577 -43.53 -27.03 -9.21
C PHE A 577 -43.50 -26.98 -10.75
N TYR A 578 -42.31 -27.04 -11.36
CA TYR A 578 -42.12 -27.02 -12.81
C TYR A 578 -41.67 -28.37 -13.40
N ASN A 579 -41.20 -29.29 -12.54
CA ASN A 579 -40.89 -30.68 -12.85
C ASN A 579 -42.06 -31.58 -12.43
#